data_AF-A0A0F2NX69-F1
#
_entry.id   AF-A0A0F2NX69-F1
#
_cell.length_a   1.000
_cell.length_b   1.000
_cell.length_c   1.000
_cell.angle_alpha   90.00
_cell.angle_beta   90.00
_cell.angle_gamma   90.00
#
_symmetry.space_group_name_H-M   'P 1'
#
loop_
_entity.id
_entity.type
_entity.pdbx_description
1 polymer ?
#
loop_
_entity_poly.entity_id
_entity_poly.type
_entity_poly.pdbx_seq_one_letter_code
_entity_poly.pdbx_strand_id
1 'polypeptide(L)'
;MKKTETIIKITLVLLLLGRTIQHLFFDSPIRGVLYSKHFVNPILQLLNINFNDYINSPNLDDSINTVIIIIGILFLTLSGLTLLLYQLNNTAKKIVLYFSCFMLVLIAFGYFKEKSLSIGQFFEYSSQMFLPLFFLIKKQKQLFFFKLTIGITFFCHGLYAIGYYPIPANFVQMIISGTSFNNEQAFIFLHLVGVLDFIFAIAIFIPKIETPFLWYGVIWGFLTSFARIYTNVYVDFFSSTLFYWIYEFLVRIPHFIIPLYLILMKKNNLSFLKRNIFNRRIAN
;
A
#
# COMPACT_ATOMS: atom_id res chain seq x y z
N MET A 1 2.79 23.32 -8.03
CA MET A 1 3.64 22.11 -7.94
C MET A 1 3.95 21.70 -6.50
N LYS A 2 4.43 22.59 -5.61
CA LYS A 2 4.63 22.23 -4.18
C LYS A 2 3.37 21.67 -3.51
N LYS A 3 2.20 22.29 -3.74
CA LYS A 3 0.90 21.83 -3.20
C LYS A 3 0.53 20.39 -3.61
N THR A 4 0.83 19.97 -4.83
CA THR A 4 0.54 18.61 -5.31
C THR A 4 1.50 17.59 -4.70
N GLU A 5 2.80 17.91 -4.59
CA GLU A 5 3.78 17.01 -3.94
C GLU A 5 3.48 16.80 -2.46
N THR A 6 2.87 17.78 -1.78
CA THR A 6 2.37 17.64 -0.40
C THR A 6 1.35 16.51 -0.25
N ILE A 7 0.51 16.23 -1.26
CA ILE A 7 -0.48 15.14 -1.21
C ILE A 7 0.24 13.81 -1.03
N ILE A 8 1.22 13.53 -1.89
CA ILE A 8 2.02 12.30 -1.82
C ILE A 8 2.82 12.21 -0.52
N LYS A 9 3.30 13.35 0.00
CA LYS A 9 3.99 13.38 1.30
C LYS A 9 3.06 12.96 2.42
N ILE A 10 1.86 13.52 2.48
CA ILE A 10 0.84 13.15 3.47
C ILE A 10 0.45 11.68 3.31
N THR A 11 0.25 11.20 2.08
CA THR A 11 -0.02 9.77 1.82
C THR A 11 1.07 8.88 2.39
N LEU A 12 2.35 9.23 2.20
CA LEU A 12 3.45 8.45 2.74
C LEU A 12 3.48 8.49 4.27
N VAL A 13 3.27 9.65 4.87
CA VAL A 13 3.15 9.79 6.35
C VAL A 13 2.03 8.89 6.87
N LEU A 14 0.84 8.93 6.28
CA LEU A 14 -0.30 8.12 6.71
C LEU A 14 -0.06 6.62 6.51
N LEU A 15 0.57 6.21 5.40
CA LEU A 15 0.98 4.83 5.15
C LEU A 15 1.94 4.35 6.25
N LEU A 16 2.99 5.12 6.55
CA LEU A 16 3.97 4.77 7.59
C LEU A 16 3.34 4.75 8.98
N LEU A 17 2.43 5.68 9.30
CA LEU A 17 1.65 5.67 10.54
C LEU A 17 0.74 4.43 10.64
N GLY A 18 0.09 4.04 9.56
CA GLY A 18 -0.67 2.79 9.52
C GLY A 18 0.21 1.58 9.86
N ARG A 19 1.44 1.54 9.33
CA ARG A 19 2.41 0.49 9.70
C ARG A 19 2.90 0.60 11.14
N THR A 20 3.08 1.81 11.69
CA THR A 20 3.35 1.99 13.12
C THR A 20 2.25 1.39 13.98
N ILE A 21 0.99 1.76 13.71
CA ILE A 21 -0.16 1.27 14.49
C ILE A 21 -0.23 -0.24 14.40
N GLN A 22 -0.07 -0.81 13.20
CA GLN A 22 -0.01 -2.26 13.02
C GLN A 22 1.01 -2.91 13.96
N HIS A 23 2.25 -2.43 14.00
CA HIS A 23 3.33 -3.12 14.71
C HIS A 23 3.34 -2.87 16.22
N LEU A 24 2.85 -1.71 16.67
CA LEU A 24 2.85 -1.37 18.09
C LEU A 24 1.66 -1.98 18.85
N PHE A 25 0.54 -2.22 18.16
CA PHE A 25 -0.70 -2.62 18.81
C PHE A 25 -1.29 -3.95 18.27
N PHE A 26 -0.85 -4.39 17.10
CA PHE A 26 -1.34 -5.61 16.45
C PHE A 26 -0.17 -6.48 16.01
N ASP A 27 -0.49 -7.60 15.37
CA ASP A 27 0.54 -8.51 14.87
C ASP A 27 1.12 -8.05 13.52
N SER A 28 2.32 -8.54 13.23
CA SER A 28 3.06 -8.21 12.01
C SER A 28 3.33 -9.47 11.19
N PRO A 29 3.26 -9.39 9.85
CA PRO A 29 3.61 -10.52 9.00
C PRO A 29 5.08 -10.93 9.09
N ILE A 30 5.93 -10.09 9.73
CA ILE A 30 7.31 -10.44 10.06
C ILE A 30 7.38 -11.59 11.05
N ARG A 31 6.39 -11.73 11.96
CA ARG A 31 6.28 -12.90 12.85
C ARG A 31 6.37 -14.19 12.06
N GLY A 32 5.55 -14.31 11.01
CA GLY A 32 5.53 -15.49 10.17
C GLY A 32 6.89 -15.79 9.52
N VAL A 33 7.66 -14.76 9.17
CA VAL A 33 9.02 -14.94 8.63
C VAL A 33 9.97 -15.46 9.71
N LEU A 34 9.90 -14.93 10.93
CA LEU A 34 10.79 -15.29 12.04
C LEU A 34 10.55 -16.72 12.56
N TYR A 35 9.32 -17.26 12.48
CA TYR A 35 9.09 -18.68 12.75
C TYR A 35 9.50 -19.62 11.61
N SER A 36 9.80 -19.10 10.42
CA SER A 36 10.03 -19.94 9.25
C SER A 36 11.45 -20.50 9.24
N LYS A 37 11.55 -21.83 9.34
CA LYS A 37 12.84 -22.55 9.14
C LYS A 37 13.53 -22.14 7.85
N HIS A 38 12.78 -22.04 6.74
CA HIS A 38 13.37 -21.72 5.44
C HIS A 38 14.07 -20.35 5.43
N PHE A 39 13.52 -19.36 6.13
CA PHE A 39 14.07 -18.00 6.11
C PHE A 39 15.08 -17.72 7.21
N VAL A 40 14.87 -18.30 8.39
CA VAL A 40 15.71 -18.03 9.56
C VAL A 40 16.90 -18.96 9.66
N ASN A 41 16.80 -20.20 9.19
CA ASN A 41 17.89 -21.18 9.30
C ASN A 41 19.22 -20.73 8.67
N PRO A 42 19.26 -20.08 7.49
CA PRO A 42 20.52 -19.55 6.95
C PRO A 42 21.20 -18.54 7.88
N ILE A 43 20.42 -17.72 8.60
CA ILE A 43 20.93 -16.76 9.58
C ILE A 43 21.41 -17.49 10.84
N LEU A 44 20.65 -18.47 11.33
CA LEU A 44 21.05 -19.25 12.50
C LEU A 44 22.33 -20.05 12.26
N GLN A 45 22.52 -20.59 11.06
CA GLN A 45 23.74 -21.29 10.67
C GLN A 45 24.98 -20.39 10.73
N LEU A 46 24.87 -19.12 10.35
CA LEU A 46 25.96 -18.14 10.49
C LEU A 46 26.30 -17.84 11.96
N LEU A 47 25.33 -18.02 12.86
CA LEU A 47 25.47 -17.83 14.29
C LEU A 47 25.80 -19.14 15.03
N ASN A 48 25.96 -20.26 14.32
CA ASN A 48 26.10 -21.60 14.89
C ASN A 48 24.97 -22.01 15.84
N ILE A 49 23.74 -21.55 15.58
CA ILE A 49 22.54 -21.89 16.36
C ILE A 49 21.73 -22.97 15.63
N ASN A 50 21.29 -24.01 16.34
CA ASN A 50 20.38 -25.01 15.77
C ASN A 50 18.95 -24.45 15.70
N PHE A 51 18.25 -24.69 14.59
CA PHE A 51 16.85 -24.29 14.44
C PHE A 51 15.93 -24.89 15.51
N ASN A 52 16.18 -26.13 15.95
CA ASN A 52 15.38 -26.76 17.00
C ASN A 52 15.57 -26.07 18.35
N ASP A 53 16.78 -25.61 18.67
CA ASP A 53 17.03 -24.86 19.90
C ASP A 53 16.39 -23.46 19.83
N TYR A 54 16.41 -22.84 18.65
CA TYR A 54 15.73 -21.58 18.38
C TYR A 54 14.22 -21.68 18.56
N ILE A 55 13.56 -22.66 17.92
CA ILE A 55 12.10 -22.79 17.93
C ILE A 55 11.55 -23.23 19.30
N ASN A 56 12.34 -24.00 20.07
CA ASN A 56 11.97 -24.46 21.40
C ASN A 56 12.41 -23.48 22.52
N SER A 57 12.99 -22.34 22.16
CA SER A 57 13.41 -21.34 23.15
C SER A 57 12.18 -20.77 23.86
N PRO A 58 12.14 -20.77 25.21
CA PRO A 58 11.01 -20.23 25.97
C PRO A 58 10.84 -18.72 25.77
N ASN A 59 11.88 -18.02 25.31
CA ASN A 59 11.88 -16.57 25.12
C ASN A 59 11.67 -16.16 23.65
N LEU A 60 11.41 -17.12 22.75
CA LEU A 60 11.32 -16.83 21.32
C LEU A 60 10.21 -15.82 21.02
N ASP A 61 9.02 -16.06 21.56
CA ASP A 61 7.84 -15.22 21.32
C ASP A 61 8.05 -13.79 21.79
N ASP A 62 8.63 -13.60 22.97
CA ASP A 62 8.97 -12.29 23.52
C ASP A 62 10.05 -11.58 22.70
N SER A 63 11.04 -12.34 22.21
CA SER A 63 12.08 -11.81 21.33
C SER A 63 11.50 -11.34 19.99
N ILE A 64 10.59 -12.13 19.40
CA ILE A 64 9.87 -11.77 18.17
C ILE A 64 9.00 -10.53 18.42
N ASN A 65 8.26 -10.49 19.53
CA ASN A 65 7.43 -9.33 19.90
C ASN A 65 8.29 -8.06 20.04
N THR A 66 9.46 -8.18 20.66
CA THR A 66 10.42 -7.07 20.80
C THR A 66 10.87 -6.57 19.42
N VAL A 67 11.21 -7.47 18.50
CA VAL A 67 11.58 -7.11 17.11
C VAL A 67 10.43 -6.40 16.40
N ILE A 68 9.20 -6.89 16.54
CA ILE A 68 8.00 -6.28 15.94
C ILE A 68 7.79 -4.85 16.48
N ILE A 69 7.92 -4.65 17.79
CA ILE A 69 7.81 -3.33 18.41
C ILE A 69 8.91 -2.39 17.90
N ILE A 70 10.16 -2.86 17.81
CA ILE A 70 11.28 -2.07 17.26
C ILE A 70 10.96 -1.62 15.82
N ILE A 71 10.43 -2.52 14.98
CA ILE A 71 9.99 -2.19 13.62
C ILE A 71 8.88 -1.11 13.64
N GLY A 72 7.93 -1.21 14.58
CA GLY A 72 6.88 -0.20 14.76
C GLY A 72 7.43 1.18 15.13
N ILE A 73 8.40 1.24 16.05
CA ILE A 73 9.11 2.47 16.42
C ILE A 73 9.87 3.04 15.22
N LEU A 74 10.56 2.20 14.44
CA LEU A 74 11.25 2.63 13.22
C LEU A 74 10.27 3.25 12.21
N PHE A 75 9.09 2.66 12.01
CA PHE A 75 8.04 3.25 11.17
C PHE A 75 7.56 4.60 11.71
N LEU A 76 7.44 4.75 13.05
CA LEU A 76 7.03 6.00 13.68
C LEU A 76 8.07 7.10 13.43
N THR A 77 9.34 6.78 13.61
CA THR A 77 10.46 7.68 13.32
C THR A 77 10.48 8.07 11.84
N LEU A 78 10.35 7.11 10.92
CA LEU A 78 10.31 7.36 9.48
C LEU A 78 9.12 8.25 9.08
N SER A 79 7.96 8.05 9.71
CA SER A 79 6.79 8.90 9.51
C SER A 79 7.06 10.35 9.94
N GLY A 80 7.61 10.56 11.14
CA GLY A 80 7.98 11.89 11.64
C GLY A 80 9.03 12.58 10.76
N LEU A 81 10.07 11.85 10.34
CA LEU A 81 11.08 12.37 9.41
C LEU A 81 10.49 12.69 8.03
N THR A 82 9.51 11.91 7.56
CA THR A 82 8.78 12.19 6.31
C THR A 82 7.92 13.45 6.42
N LEU A 83 7.37 13.77 7.58
CA LEU A 83 6.67 15.05 7.79
C LEU A 83 7.62 16.24 7.55
N LEU A 84 8.86 16.09 8.01
CA LEU A 84 9.97 17.05 7.90
C LEU A 84 10.78 16.93 6.60
N LEU A 85 10.31 16.14 5.61
CA LEU A 85 11.08 15.77 4.41
C LEU A 85 11.63 16.96 3.61
N TYR A 86 10.92 18.11 3.61
CA TYR A 86 11.34 19.30 2.88
C TYR A 86 12.35 20.17 3.64
N GLN A 87 12.51 19.92 4.94
CA GLN A 87 13.50 20.57 5.80
C GLN A 87 14.82 19.79 5.87
N LEU A 88 14.80 18.51 5.49
CA LEU A 88 15.99 17.66 5.45
C LEU A 88 16.96 18.07 4.33
N ASN A 89 18.25 17.92 4.59
CA ASN A 89 19.26 17.99 3.54
C ASN A 89 19.09 16.82 2.53
N ASN A 90 19.73 16.93 1.36
CA ASN A 90 19.56 15.95 0.30
C ASN A 90 19.98 14.51 0.69
N THR A 91 21.00 14.37 1.53
CA THR A 91 21.49 13.06 2.00
C THR A 91 20.49 12.42 2.94
N ALA A 92 20.06 13.14 3.99
CA ALA A 92 19.07 12.68 4.95
C ALA A 92 17.74 12.35 4.27
N LYS A 93 17.28 13.19 3.33
CA LYS A 93 16.09 12.92 2.52
C LYS A 93 16.20 11.58 1.78
N LYS A 94 17.32 11.30 1.11
CA LYS A 94 17.52 10.03 0.39
C LYS A 94 17.53 8.84 1.35
N ILE A 95 18.22 8.95 2.48
CA ILE A 95 18.27 7.89 3.50
C ILE A 95 16.85 7.56 4.00
N VAL A 96 16.07 8.58 4.39
CA VAL A 96 14.69 8.39 4.87
C VAL A 96 13.83 7.68 3.82
N LEU A 97 13.92 8.08 2.55
CA LEU A 97 13.10 7.51 1.48
C LEU A 97 13.51 6.09 1.09
N TYR A 98 14.81 5.82 0.94
CA TYR A 98 15.29 4.46 0.66
C TYR A 98 15.03 3.51 1.82
N PHE A 99 15.23 3.97 3.06
CA PHE A 99 14.98 3.16 4.23
C PHE A 99 13.47 2.89 4.41
N SER A 100 12.61 3.88 4.14
CA SER A 100 11.15 3.67 4.10
C SER A 100 10.75 2.65 3.03
N CYS A 101 11.32 2.73 1.83
CA CYS A 101 11.09 1.77 0.76
C CYS A 101 11.51 0.35 1.18
N PHE A 102 12.71 0.21 1.74
CA PHE A 102 13.23 -1.06 2.22
C PHE A 102 12.32 -1.68 3.28
N MET A 103 11.92 -0.90 4.29
CA MET A 103 11.01 -1.37 5.34
C MET A 103 9.66 -1.81 4.77
N LEU A 104 9.09 -1.07 3.82
CA LEU A 104 7.81 -1.44 3.18
C LEU A 104 7.95 -2.71 2.31
N VAL A 105 9.09 -2.92 1.66
CA VAL A 105 9.41 -4.17 0.94
C VAL A 105 9.52 -5.34 1.91
N LEU A 106 10.15 -5.17 3.08
CA LEU A 106 10.21 -6.20 4.12
C LEU A 106 8.80 -6.61 4.58
N ILE A 107 7.89 -5.64 4.76
CA ILE A 107 6.50 -5.94 5.12
C ILE A 107 5.77 -6.67 3.99
N ALA A 108 5.93 -6.24 2.75
CA ALA A 108 5.35 -6.93 1.59
C ALA A 108 5.87 -8.38 1.49
N PHE A 109 7.14 -8.60 1.79
CA PHE A 109 7.75 -9.93 1.86
C PHE A 109 7.16 -10.80 2.98
N GLY A 110 6.87 -10.21 4.14
CA GLY A 110 6.13 -10.89 5.20
C GLY A 110 4.77 -11.41 4.72
N TYR A 111 3.96 -10.54 4.10
CA TYR A 111 2.65 -10.95 3.57
C TYR A 111 2.76 -11.98 2.44
N PHE A 112 3.78 -11.85 1.58
CA PHE A 112 4.10 -12.84 0.57
C PHE A 112 4.34 -14.23 1.18
N LYS A 113 5.09 -14.29 2.29
CA LYS A 113 5.27 -15.54 3.05
C LYS A 113 3.95 -16.06 3.61
N GLU A 114 3.14 -15.21 4.23
CA GLU A 114 1.85 -15.62 4.82
C GLU A 114 0.86 -16.17 3.78
N LYS A 115 0.94 -15.69 2.54
CA LYS A 115 0.11 -16.15 1.42
C LYS A 115 0.80 -17.22 0.58
N SER A 116 1.50 -18.13 1.24
CA SER A 116 2.12 -19.31 0.63
C SER A 116 3.02 -18.98 -0.57
N LEU A 117 3.73 -17.85 -0.52
CA LEU A 117 4.62 -17.38 -1.58
C LEU A 117 3.90 -17.10 -2.92
N SER A 118 2.65 -16.63 -2.85
CA SER A 118 1.91 -16.14 -4.02
C SER A 118 2.48 -14.82 -4.53
N ILE A 119 3.10 -14.80 -5.70
CA ILE A 119 3.80 -13.61 -6.22
C ILE A 119 2.88 -12.40 -6.39
N GLY A 120 1.59 -12.65 -6.67
CA GLY A 120 0.55 -11.62 -6.67
C GLY A 120 0.47 -10.86 -5.35
N GLN A 121 0.59 -11.54 -4.20
CA GLN A 121 0.56 -10.88 -2.89
C GLN A 121 1.67 -9.85 -2.78
N PHE A 122 2.90 -10.20 -3.17
CA PHE A 122 4.05 -9.30 -3.05
C PHE A 122 3.83 -8.03 -3.89
N PHE A 123 3.42 -8.21 -5.15
CA PHE A 123 3.23 -7.11 -6.09
C PHE A 123 1.92 -6.33 -5.88
N GLU A 124 0.93 -6.86 -5.16
CA GLU A 124 -0.22 -6.08 -4.70
C GLU A 124 0.23 -4.87 -3.87
N TYR A 125 1.27 -5.02 -3.03
CA TYR A 125 1.83 -3.93 -2.23
C TYR A 125 2.69 -2.92 -3.02
N SER A 126 2.78 -3.02 -4.37
CA SER A 126 3.62 -2.12 -5.18
C SER A 126 3.40 -0.64 -4.89
N SER A 127 2.13 -0.22 -4.81
CA SER A 127 1.72 1.15 -4.46
C SER A 127 2.30 1.65 -3.13
N GLN A 128 2.47 0.76 -2.17
CA GLN A 128 3.04 1.08 -0.87
C GLN A 128 4.57 1.07 -0.95
N MET A 129 5.16 -0.01 -1.46
CA MET A 129 6.61 -0.21 -1.55
C MET A 129 7.31 0.94 -2.27
N PHE A 130 6.77 1.39 -3.40
CA PHE A 130 7.44 2.36 -4.27
C PHE A 130 7.03 3.82 -4.02
N LEU A 131 6.06 4.08 -3.14
CA LEU A 131 5.63 5.44 -2.78
C LEU A 131 6.79 6.36 -2.34
N PRO A 132 7.74 5.91 -1.49
CA PRO A 132 8.87 6.75 -1.09
C PRO A 132 9.77 7.17 -2.26
N LEU A 133 9.94 6.29 -3.26
CA LEU A 133 10.87 6.53 -4.36
C LEU A 133 10.39 7.63 -5.32
N PHE A 134 9.10 7.97 -5.32
CA PHE A 134 8.57 9.03 -6.20
C PHE A 134 9.20 10.41 -5.96
N PHE A 135 9.72 10.68 -4.76
CA PHE A 135 10.43 11.92 -4.43
C PHE A 135 11.86 11.99 -4.98
N LEU A 136 12.37 10.87 -5.51
CA LEU A 136 13.72 10.72 -6.07
C LEU A 136 13.71 10.57 -7.61
N ILE A 137 12.57 10.18 -8.18
CA ILE A 137 12.42 9.98 -9.63
C ILE A 137 12.35 11.33 -10.35
N LYS A 138 13.04 11.43 -11.50
CA LYS A 138 12.96 12.62 -12.37
C LYS A 138 11.52 12.88 -12.78
N LYS A 139 11.07 14.13 -12.69
CA LYS A 139 9.68 14.55 -13.00
C LYS A 139 9.12 13.99 -14.31
N GLN A 140 9.95 13.91 -15.36
CA GLN A 140 9.55 13.37 -16.67
C GLN A 140 9.15 11.89 -16.63
N LYS A 141 9.76 11.08 -15.75
CA LYS A 141 9.47 9.66 -15.57
C LYS A 141 8.41 9.40 -14.50
N GLN A 142 8.16 10.38 -13.64
CA GLN A 142 7.30 10.25 -12.46
C GLN A 142 5.88 9.79 -12.82
N LEU A 143 5.30 10.35 -13.89
CA LEU A 143 3.97 9.96 -14.38
C LEU A 143 3.90 8.47 -14.73
N PHE A 144 4.88 7.99 -15.51
CA PHE A 144 4.95 6.59 -15.93
C PHE A 144 5.11 5.66 -14.72
N PHE A 145 5.99 6.02 -13.78
CA PHE A 145 6.21 5.23 -12.57
C PHE A 145 4.96 5.15 -11.69
N PHE A 146 4.23 6.25 -11.49
CA PHE A 146 2.96 6.20 -10.74
C PHE A 146 1.96 5.24 -11.39
N LYS A 147 1.80 5.31 -12.73
CA LYS A 147 0.91 4.40 -13.48
C LYS A 147 1.35 2.95 -13.37
N LEU A 148 2.64 2.68 -13.54
CA LEU A 148 3.20 1.33 -13.43
C LEU A 148 2.92 0.75 -12.05
N THR A 149 3.20 1.51 -11.00
CA THR A 149 3.00 1.06 -9.63
C THR A 149 1.53 0.74 -9.32
N ILE A 150 0.58 1.63 -9.65
CA ILE A 150 -0.85 1.35 -9.40
C ILE A 150 -1.41 0.29 -10.33
N GLY A 151 -0.92 0.21 -11.58
CA GLY A 151 -1.33 -0.81 -12.53
C GLY A 151 -0.95 -2.20 -12.03
N ILE A 152 0.29 -2.37 -11.54
CA ILE A 152 0.74 -3.63 -10.92
C ILE A 152 -0.11 -3.96 -9.69
N THR A 153 -0.36 -2.98 -8.81
CA THR A 153 -1.17 -3.23 -7.60
C THR A 153 -2.59 -3.71 -7.95
N PHE A 154 -3.30 -3.01 -8.83
CA PHE A 154 -4.67 -3.40 -9.21
C PHE A 154 -4.67 -4.70 -9.99
N PHE A 155 -3.70 -4.93 -10.88
CA PHE A 155 -3.58 -6.21 -11.59
C PHE A 155 -3.42 -7.37 -10.61
N CYS A 156 -2.50 -7.26 -9.66
CA CYS A 156 -2.28 -8.32 -8.67
C CYS A 156 -3.46 -8.49 -7.70
N HIS A 157 -4.15 -7.41 -7.34
CA HIS A 157 -5.39 -7.47 -6.58
C HIS A 157 -6.49 -8.21 -7.36
N GLY A 158 -6.61 -7.92 -8.67
CA GLY A 158 -7.54 -8.59 -9.58
C GLY A 158 -7.32 -10.10 -9.67
N LEU A 159 -6.06 -10.58 -9.62
CA LEU A 159 -5.75 -12.02 -9.58
C LEU A 159 -6.42 -12.72 -8.38
N TYR A 160 -6.51 -12.07 -7.22
CA TYR A 160 -7.24 -12.60 -6.08
C TYR A 160 -8.74 -12.52 -6.28
N ALA A 161 -9.25 -11.41 -6.81
CA ALA A 161 -10.69 -11.19 -6.96
C ALA A 161 -11.34 -12.12 -7.99
N ILE A 162 -10.65 -12.47 -9.10
CA ILE A 162 -11.15 -13.41 -10.10
C ILE A 162 -11.03 -14.88 -9.68
N GLY A 163 -10.23 -15.19 -8.65
CA GLY A 163 -9.94 -16.55 -8.21
C GLY A 163 -8.76 -17.25 -8.87
N TYR A 164 -7.81 -16.53 -9.49
CA TYR A 164 -6.55 -17.13 -9.94
C TYR A 164 -5.71 -17.61 -8.75
N TYR A 165 -5.70 -16.80 -7.68
CA TYR A 165 -5.30 -17.24 -6.34
C TYR A 165 -6.53 -17.53 -5.49
N PRO A 166 -6.40 -18.27 -4.37
CA PRO A 166 -7.50 -18.46 -3.43
C PRO A 166 -8.10 -17.11 -3.00
N ILE A 167 -9.40 -16.94 -3.28
CA ILE A 167 -10.13 -15.71 -2.97
C ILE A 167 -10.10 -15.52 -1.45
N PRO A 168 -9.58 -14.38 -0.94
CA PRO A 168 -9.52 -14.15 0.49
C PRO A 168 -10.92 -14.16 1.13
N ALA A 169 -11.11 -14.96 2.18
CA ALA A 169 -12.40 -15.07 2.87
C ALA A 169 -12.92 -13.72 3.37
N ASN A 170 -12.01 -12.83 3.80
CA ASN A 170 -12.36 -11.48 4.21
C ASN A 170 -12.94 -10.65 3.05
N PHE A 171 -12.55 -10.87 1.79
CA PHE A 171 -13.13 -10.15 0.64
C PHE A 171 -14.59 -10.54 0.48
N VAL A 172 -14.87 -11.84 0.48
CA VAL A 172 -16.24 -12.37 0.39
C VAL A 172 -17.09 -11.84 1.55
N GLN A 173 -16.56 -11.93 2.78
CA GLN A 173 -17.24 -11.45 3.97
C GLN A 173 -17.55 -9.95 3.91
N MET A 174 -16.60 -9.10 3.47
CA MET A 174 -16.83 -7.66 3.33
C MET A 174 -17.91 -7.33 2.29
N ILE A 175 -18.02 -8.11 1.21
CA ILE A 175 -19.11 -7.92 0.25
C ILE A 175 -20.44 -8.32 0.88
N ILE A 176 -20.51 -9.47 1.55
CA ILE A 176 -21.75 -9.94 2.18
C ILE A 176 -22.22 -8.98 3.28
N SER A 177 -21.32 -8.54 4.16
CA SER A 177 -21.68 -7.66 5.27
C SER A 177 -21.89 -6.21 4.86
N GLY A 178 -21.20 -5.75 3.81
CA GLY A 178 -21.35 -4.40 3.27
C GLY A 178 -22.52 -4.25 2.30
N THR A 179 -23.16 -5.34 1.90
CA THR A 179 -24.29 -5.36 0.97
C THR A 179 -25.39 -6.31 1.50
N SER A 180 -26.33 -6.71 0.64
CA SER A 180 -27.32 -7.76 0.95
C SER A 180 -27.09 -9.02 0.10
N PHE A 181 -25.88 -9.17 -0.45
CA PHE A 181 -25.54 -10.29 -1.30
C PHE A 181 -25.37 -11.58 -0.50
N ASN A 182 -25.77 -12.70 -1.10
CA ASN A 182 -25.40 -14.03 -0.62
C ASN A 182 -23.98 -14.41 -1.08
N ASN A 183 -23.49 -15.58 -0.65
CA ASN A 183 -22.15 -16.06 -1.02
C ASN A 183 -21.92 -16.10 -2.53
N GLU A 184 -22.85 -16.66 -3.31
CA GLU A 184 -22.72 -16.80 -4.76
C GLU A 184 -22.65 -15.44 -5.44
N GLN A 185 -23.54 -14.52 -5.07
CA GLN A 185 -23.55 -13.14 -5.56
C GLN A 185 -22.25 -12.40 -5.22
N ALA A 186 -21.68 -12.64 -4.03
CA ALA A 186 -20.41 -12.05 -3.63
C ALA A 186 -19.25 -12.54 -4.51
N PHE A 187 -19.20 -13.85 -4.82
CA PHE A 187 -18.20 -14.39 -5.75
C PHE A 187 -18.33 -13.83 -7.17
N ILE A 188 -19.56 -13.75 -7.70
CA ILE A 188 -19.82 -13.15 -9.02
C ILE A 188 -19.37 -11.69 -9.02
N PHE A 189 -19.72 -10.92 -7.99
CA PHE A 189 -19.33 -9.53 -7.87
C PHE A 189 -17.80 -9.37 -7.81
N LEU A 190 -17.11 -10.16 -6.99
CA LEU A 190 -15.65 -10.15 -6.89
C LEU A 190 -14.99 -10.47 -8.24
N HIS A 191 -15.54 -11.44 -8.98
CA HIS A 191 -15.02 -11.77 -10.30
C HIS A 191 -15.17 -10.59 -11.27
N LEU A 192 -16.33 -9.91 -11.30
CA LEU A 192 -16.56 -8.74 -12.15
C LEU A 192 -15.60 -7.59 -11.83
N VAL A 193 -15.43 -7.24 -10.56
CA VAL A 193 -14.48 -6.17 -10.18
C VAL A 193 -13.03 -6.57 -10.40
N GLY A 194 -12.69 -7.86 -10.28
CA GLY A 194 -11.37 -8.36 -10.65
C GLY A 194 -11.05 -8.18 -12.14
N VAL A 195 -12.03 -8.42 -13.02
CA VAL A 195 -11.90 -8.11 -14.46
C VAL A 195 -11.74 -6.61 -14.68
N LEU A 196 -12.51 -5.76 -13.97
CA LEU A 196 -12.36 -4.31 -14.06
C LEU A 196 -10.97 -3.82 -13.62
N ASP A 197 -10.35 -4.47 -12.63
CA ASP A 197 -9.00 -4.13 -12.17
C ASP A 197 -7.93 -4.40 -13.25
N PHE A 198 -8.08 -5.46 -14.05
CA PHE A 198 -7.22 -5.69 -15.21
C PHE A 198 -7.44 -4.66 -16.30
N ILE A 199 -8.70 -4.34 -16.61
CA ILE A 199 -9.02 -3.31 -17.60
C ILE A 199 -8.42 -1.98 -17.14
N PHE A 200 -8.56 -1.63 -15.86
CA PHE A 200 -7.93 -0.45 -15.27
C PHE A 200 -6.41 -0.46 -15.44
N ALA A 201 -5.74 -1.56 -15.08
CA ALA A 201 -4.28 -1.68 -15.14
C ALA A 201 -3.72 -1.41 -16.56
N ILE A 202 -4.46 -1.76 -17.61
CA ILE A 202 -4.10 -1.49 -19.00
C ILE A 202 -4.54 -0.08 -19.43
N ALA A 203 -5.79 0.30 -19.14
CA ALA A 203 -6.42 1.51 -19.65
C ALA A 203 -5.77 2.81 -19.14
N ILE A 204 -5.16 2.81 -17.95
CA ILE A 204 -4.42 3.98 -17.44
C ILE A 204 -3.23 4.38 -18.32
N PHE A 205 -2.73 3.49 -19.18
CA PHE A 205 -1.67 3.79 -20.14
C PHE A 205 -2.19 4.37 -21.46
N ILE A 206 -3.51 4.34 -21.70
CA ILE A 206 -4.13 4.81 -22.95
C ILE A 206 -4.64 6.25 -22.77
N PRO A 207 -4.00 7.28 -23.37
CA PRO A 207 -4.25 8.69 -23.02
C PRO A 207 -5.69 9.18 -23.15
N LYS A 208 -6.46 8.62 -24.10
CA LYS A 208 -7.85 9.00 -24.40
C LYS A 208 -8.84 8.56 -23.33
N ILE A 209 -8.61 7.39 -22.72
CA ILE A 209 -9.53 6.79 -21.73
C ILE A 209 -8.96 6.79 -20.31
N GLU A 210 -7.69 7.14 -20.14
CA GLU A 210 -7.00 7.17 -18.85
C GLU A 210 -7.80 7.88 -17.75
N THR A 211 -8.39 9.06 -18.02
CA THR A 211 -9.00 9.87 -16.97
C THR A 211 -10.24 9.22 -16.34
N PRO A 212 -11.22 8.69 -17.12
CA PRO A 212 -12.27 7.84 -16.58
C PRO A 212 -11.76 6.67 -15.73
N PHE A 213 -10.73 5.95 -16.19
CA PHE A 213 -10.18 4.83 -15.44
C PHE A 213 -9.44 5.27 -14.18
N LEU A 214 -8.75 6.41 -14.18
CA LEU A 214 -8.18 6.97 -12.95
C LEU A 214 -9.27 7.29 -11.92
N TRP A 215 -10.45 7.77 -12.35
CA TRP A 215 -11.59 7.96 -11.45
C TRP A 215 -12.13 6.64 -10.90
N TYR A 216 -12.19 5.58 -11.72
CA TYR A 216 -12.45 4.23 -11.21
C TYR A 216 -11.43 3.86 -10.12
N GLY A 217 -10.13 4.05 -10.36
CA GLY A 217 -9.09 3.77 -9.35
C GLY A 217 -9.24 4.59 -8.06
N VAL A 218 -9.68 5.85 -8.15
CA VAL A 218 -10.00 6.66 -6.96
C VAL A 218 -11.19 6.06 -6.21
N ILE A 219 -12.30 5.81 -6.89
CA ILE A 219 -13.55 5.36 -6.26
C ILE A 219 -13.37 3.94 -5.71
N TRP A 220 -12.92 3.02 -6.54
CA TRP A 220 -12.75 1.62 -6.18
C TRP A 220 -11.65 1.41 -5.13
N GLY A 221 -10.50 2.08 -5.27
CA GLY A 221 -9.44 2.06 -4.27
C GLY A 221 -9.90 2.62 -2.92
N PHE A 222 -10.78 3.64 -2.93
CA PHE A 222 -11.36 4.20 -1.71
C PHE A 222 -12.38 3.23 -1.10
N LEU A 223 -13.33 2.73 -1.89
CA LEU A 223 -14.37 1.81 -1.42
C LEU A 223 -13.77 0.55 -0.81
N THR A 224 -12.79 -0.07 -1.46
CA THR A 224 -12.09 -1.25 -0.95
C THR A 224 -11.34 -0.94 0.35
N SER A 225 -10.67 0.20 0.44
CA SER A 225 -9.98 0.61 1.68
C SER A 225 -10.98 0.89 2.81
N PHE A 226 -12.04 1.64 2.50
CA PHE A 226 -13.07 2.06 3.46
C PHE A 226 -13.95 0.90 3.93
N ALA A 227 -14.16 -0.12 3.09
CA ALA A 227 -14.90 -1.33 3.46
C ALA A 227 -14.36 -1.95 4.76
N ARG A 228 -13.05 -1.90 5.02
CA ARG A 228 -12.45 -2.43 6.26
C ARG A 228 -13.01 -1.76 7.51
N ILE A 229 -13.29 -0.46 7.44
CA ILE A 229 -13.92 0.31 8.51
C ILE A 229 -15.42 0.03 8.49
N TYR A 230 -16.06 0.21 7.34
CA TYR A 230 -17.52 0.12 7.20
C TYR A 230 -18.10 -1.22 7.65
N THR A 231 -17.43 -2.33 7.34
CA THR A 231 -17.96 -3.67 7.59
C THR A 231 -17.57 -4.26 8.93
N ASN A 232 -16.63 -3.63 9.66
CA ASN A 232 -16.08 -4.22 10.88
C ASN A 232 -16.08 -3.27 12.10
N VAL A 233 -16.53 -2.02 11.95
CA VAL A 233 -16.73 -1.10 13.08
C VAL A 233 -18.17 -1.23 13.58
N TYR A 234 -18.30 -1.61 14.84
CA TYR A 234 -19.58 -1.78 15.52
C TYR A 234 -19.86 -0.59 16.42
N VAL A 235 -21.08 -0.06 16.40
CA VAL A 235 -21.46 1.14 17.18
C VAL A 235 -21.29 0.90 18.69
N ASP A 236 -21.67 -0.28 19.17
CA ASP A 236 -21.57 -0.66 20.58
C ASP A 236 -20.12 -0.73 21.08
N PHE A 237 -19.16 -0.91 20.16
CA PHE A 237 -17.73 -1.00 20.44
C PHE A 237 -16.94 -0.05 19.53
N PHE A 238 -17.46 1.15 19.30
CA PHE A 238 -16.96 2.05 18.25
C PHE A 238 -15.46 2.32 18.39
N SER A 239 -15.00 2.74 19.58
CA SER A 239 -13.60 3.14 19.79
C SER A 239 -12.62 1.98 19.60
N SER A 240 -12.92 0.80 20.16
CA SER A 240 -12.03 -0.36 20.09
C SER A 240 -12.01 -0.96 18.68
N THR A 241 -13.16 -1.08 18.03
CA THR A 241 -13.26 -1.64 16.67
C THR A 241 -12.71 -0.67 15.64
N LEU A 242 -12.93 0.64 15.77
CA LEU A 242 -12.30 1.64 14.91
C LEU A 242 -10.78 1.58 15.03
N PHE A 243 -10.25 1.55 16.26
CA PHE A 243 -8.80 1.47 16.46
C PHE A 243 -8.20 0.19 15.85
N TYR A 244 -8.93 -0.93 15.91
CA TYR A 244 -8.53 -2.17 15.25
C TYR A 244 -8.45 -2.05 13.73
N TRP A 245 -9.41 -1.38 13.08
CA TRP A 245 -9.50 -1.36 11.61
C TRP A 245 -8.88 -0.13 10.94
N ILE A 246 -8.56 0.92 11.69
CA ILE A 246 -8.05 2.17 11.12
C ILE A 246 -6.71 1.97 10.39
N TYR A 247 -5.82 1.13 10.93
CA TYR A 247 -4.51 0.93 10.32
C TYR A 247 -4.63 0.26 8.94
N GLU A 248 -5.57 -0.68 8.78
CA GLU A 248 -5.85 -1.35 7.51
C GLU A 248 -6.33 -0.36 6.43
N PHE A 249 -7.09 0.67 6.82
CA PHE A 249 -7.45 1.77 5.93
C PHE A 249 -6.22 2.62 5.57
N LEU A 250 -5.46 3.06 6.59
CA LEU A 250 -4.31 3.94 6.43
C LEU A 250 -3.24 3.36 5.48
N VAL A 251 -2.91 2.08 5.63
CA VAL A 251 -1.91 1.42 4.77
C VAL A 251 -2.37 1.29 3.32
N ARG A 252 -3.66 1.42 3.04
CA ARG A 252 -4.27 1.30 1.70
C ARG A 252 -4.60 2.64 1.06
N ILE A 253 -4.41 3.76 1.75
CA ILE A 253 -4.55 5.11 1.19
C ILE A 253 -3.82 5.31 -0.16
N PRO A 254 -2.61 4.75 -0.39
CA PRO A 254 -1.96 4.87 -1.70
C PRO A 254 -2.81 4.39 -2.87
N HIS A 255 -3.70 3.40 -2.67
CA HIS A 255 -4.52 2.81 -3.73
C HIS A 255 -5.44 3.83 -4.41
N PHE A 256 -5.98 4.80 -3.68
CA PHE A 256 -6.89 5.82 -4.24
C PHE A 256 -6.26 7.21 -4.34
N ILE A 257 -5.28 7.55 -3.48
CA ILE A 257 -4.63 8.86 -3.56
C ILE A 257 -3.66 8.94 -4.75
N ILE A 258 -2.98 7.86 -5.13
CA ILE A 258 -2.12 7.91 -6.32
C ILE A 258 -2.93 8.19 -7.60
N PRO A 259 -4.04 7.48 -7.89
CA PRO A 259 -4.91 7.82 -9.02
C PRO A 259 -5.41 9.27 -8.97
N LEU A 260 -5.84 9.75 -7.79
CA LEU A 260 -6.28 11.14 -7.61
C LEU A 260 -5.15 12.13 -7.92
N TYR A 261 -3.95 11.86 -7.43
CA TYR A 261 -2.77 12.67 -7.70
C TYR A 261 -2.45 12.73 -9.20
N LEU A 262 -2.56 11.62 -9.93
CA LEU A 262 -2.38 11.57 -11.38
C LEU A 262 -3.38 12.47 -12.13
N ILE A 263 -4.66 12.46 -11.72
CA ILE A 263 -5.69 13.36 -12.29
C ILE A 263 -5.31 14.83 -12.06
N LEU A 264 -4.89 15.18 -10.83
CA LEU A 264 -4.50 16.55 -10.47
C LEU A 264 -3.25 17.02 -11.24
N MET A 265 -2.26 16.14 -11.44
CA MET A 265 -1.09 16.44 -12.27
C MET A 265 -1.49 16.78 -13.71
N LYS A 266 -2.38 15.97 -14.31
CA LYS A 266 -2.83 16.16 -15.69
C LYS A 266 -3.58 17.49 -15.87
N LYS A 267 -4.48 17.83 -14.93
CA LYS A 267 -5.20 19.12 -14.93
C LYS A 267 -4.27 20.33 -14.83
N ASN A 268 -3.23 20.24 -14.00
CA ASN A 268 -2.24 21.32 -13.85
C ASN A 268 -1.37 21.51 -15.10
N ASN A 269 -1.01 20.43 -15.80
CA ASN A 269 -0.26 20.52 -17.05
C ASN A 269 -1.11 21.14 -18.17
N LEU A 270 -2.39 20.75 -18.27
CA LEU A 270 -3.34 21.33 -19.23
C LEU A 270 -3.57 22.83 -18.99
N SER A 271 -3.73 23.26 -17.74
CA SER A 271 -3.92 24.68 -17.41
C SER A 271 -2.68 25.52 -17.71
N PHE A 272 -1.49 24.98 -17.44
CA PHE A 272 -0.21 25.61 -17.79
C PHE A 272 -0.06 25.80 -19.31
N LEU A 273 -0.35 24.77 -20.10
CA LEU A 273 -0.30 24.85 -21.57
C LEU A 273 -1.28 25.88 -22.12
N LYS A 274 -2.53 25.90 -21.65
CA LYS A 274 -3.54 26.89 -22.07
C LYS A 274 -3.09 28.32 -21.77
N ARG A 275 -2.52 28.57 -20.58
CA ARG A 275 -2.03 29.89 -20.17
C ARG A 275 -0.85 30.35 -21.04
N ASN A 276 0.08 29.46 -21.38
CA ASN A 276 1.20 29.79 -22.25
C ASN A 276 0.77 30.08 -23.69
N ILE A 277 -0.21 29.33 -24.23
CA ILE A 277 -0.77 29.60 -25.57
C ILE A 277 -1.49 30.95 -25.58
N PHE A 278 -2.27 31.25 -24.55
CA PHE A 278 -2.97 32.54 -24.42
C PHE A 278 -1.99 33.71 -24.36
N ASN A 279 -0.93 33.61 -23.53
CA ASN A 279 0.07 34.68 -23.42
C ASN A 279 0.85 34.90 -24.72
N ARG A 280 1.13 33.84 -25.50
CA ARG A 280 1.76 33.97 -26.83
C ARG A 280 0.86 34.65 -27.87
N ARG A 281 -0.47 34.56 -27.72
CA ARG A 281 -1.42 35.25 -28.60
C ARG A 281 -1.62 36.72 -28.26
N ILE A 282 -1.28 37.15 -27.04
CA ILE A 282 -1.33 38.56 -26.62
C ILE A 282 -0.02 39.29 -26.94
N ALA A 283 1.09 38.56 -27.00
CA ALA A 283 2.42 39.11 -27.29
C ALA A 283 2.74 39.23 -28.81
N ASN A 284 1.83 38.78 -29.67
CA ASN A 284 1.88 38.93 -31.14
C ASN A 284 0.73 39.82 -31.58
#